data_AF-A0A9P6W3P3-F1
#
_entry.id   AF-A0A9P6W3P3-F1
#
_cell.length_a   1.000
_cell.length_b   1.000
_cell.length_c   1.000
_cell.angle_alpha   90.00
_cell.angle_beta   90.00
_cell.angle_gamma   90.00
#
_symmetry.space_group_name_H-M   'P 1'
#
loop_
_entity.id
_entity.type
_entity.pdbx_description
1 polymer ?
#
loop_
_entity_poly.entity_id
_entity_poly.type
_entity_poly.pdbx_seq_one_letter_code
_entity_poly.pdbx_strand_id
1 'polypeptide(L)'
;MKRREVNAKPVVLPGQRLKEMREAQRQAAATEAIQLQKNKKHEDEEDEDMNEHETIKMVFDDEGNAMKDSNEESASEAETEGEKHAAIKEAKKQEHNKQSEETKLKKQRNLEALRAKLQSKIQNMKNKRKAPGSKVDGAPASREAILKQRQHRDELRKKRVLPENDDSDSDNSEIEDDDDIIADGPQRKKSKNDDINADGVIFQNIMFDDGDRATSDLQRIRKIGQGKKKGPAKNDLKAHLKILEDRKSKLASRDELDQIKQKEKDKWQRTMLQTEGIKIKDDEKLLKKAIKRKEAKKRKSEIEWKERKQLVADTKAERVKRREENLKIRKENKGVKRSKQQKMKRKFKGIITPKKRAGFEGRLKSGKGRK
;
A
#
# COMPACT_ATOMS: atom_id res chain seq x y z
N MET A 1 14.17 37.48 60.24
CA MET A 1 12.90 37.03 59.60
C MET A 1 12.92 37.11 58.07
N LYS A 2 13.58 38.10 57.46
CA LYS A 2 13.60 38.34 55.99
C LYS A 2 14.08 37.18 55.09
N ARG A 3 14.88 36.23 55.58
CA ARG A 3 15.35 35.07 54.78
C ARG A 3 14.29 33.99 54.55
N ARG A 4 13.20 33.96 55.33
CA ARG A 4 12.10 32.99 55.18
C ARG A 4 11.05 33.42 54.15
N GLU A 5 10.97 34.71 53.84
CA GLU A 5 10.04 35.27 52.86
C GLU A 5 10.46 34.98 51.41
N VAL A 6 11.78 34.95 51.14
CA VAL A 6 12.33 34.74 49.78
C VAL A 6 12.01 33.34 49.23
N ASN A 7 11.82 32.34 50.11
CA ASN A 7 11.57 30.96 49.73
C ASN A 7 10.12 30.51 49.98
N ALA A 8 9.21 31.43 50.30
CA ALA A 8 7.82 31.09 50.60
C ALA A 8 7.05 30.80 49.30
N LYS A 9 6.41 29.62 49.22
CA LYS A 9 5.52 29.27 48.10
C LYS A 9 4.28 30.18 48.16
N PRO A 10 3.84 30.75 47.03
CA PRO A 10 2.67 31.62 47.02
C PRO A 10 1.42 30.84 47.44
N VAL A 11 0.61 31.43 48.30
CA VAL A 11 -0.66 30.86 48.76
C VAL A 11 -1.66 31.00 47.61
N VAL A 12 -2.02 29.87 46.99
CA VAL A 12 -2.99 29.82 45.91
C VAL A 12 -4.38 29.57 46.50
N LEU A 13 -5.29 30.52 46.31
CA LEU A 13 -6.67 30.40 46.76
C LEU A 13 -7.39 29.29 45.97
N PRO A 14 -8.27 28.50 46.59
CA PRO A 14 -9.05 27.48 45.90
C PRO A 14 -9.82 28.09 44.71
N GLY A 15 -9.54 27.60 43.50
CA GLY A 15 -10.19 28.07 42.26
C GLY A 15 -9.38 29.09 41.44
N GLN A 16 -8.29 29.67 41.95
CA GLN A 16 -7.42 30.54 41.14
C GLN A 16 -6.78 29.79 39.96
N ARG A 17 -6.29 28.57 40.18
CA ARG A 17 -5.74 27.72 39.11
C ARG A 17 -6.74 27.45 37.97
N LEU A 18 -8.03 27.37 38.29
CA LEU A 18 -9.06 27.15 37.26
C LEU A 18 -9.33 28.42 36.44
N LYS A 19 -9.21 29.61 37.06
CA LYS A 19 -9.30 30.89 36.37
C LYS A 19 -8.09 31.11 35.47
N GLU A 20 -6.89 30.87 35.98
CA GLU A 20 -5.63 30.96 35.21
C GLU A 20 -5.63 30.01 34.01
N MET A 21 -6.10 28.76 34.18
CA MET A 21 -6.24 27.81 33.08
C MET A 21 -7.24 28.26 32.00
N ARG A 22 -8.35 28.90 32.40
CA ARG A 22 -9.35 29.42 31.46
C ARG A 22 -8.84 30.66 30.72
N GLU A 23 -8.08 31.52 31.38
CA GLU A 23 -7.45 32.69 30.77
C GLU A 23 -6.34 32.25 29.79
N ALA A 24 -5.52 31.27 30.16
CA ALA A 24 -4.54 30.67 29.26
C ALA A 24 -5.19 30.04 28.01
N GLN A 25 -6.33 29.34 28.17
CA GLN A 25 -7.09 28.81 27.03
C GLN A 25 -7.66 29.92 26.14
N ARG A 26 -8.13 31.02 26.71
CA ARG A 26 -8.62 32.18 25.95
C ARG A 26 -7.50 32.88 25.19
N GLN A 27 -6.33 33.03 25.82
CA GLN A 27 -5.15 33.61 25.17
C GLN A 27 -4.64 32.71 24.04
N ALA A 28 -4.58 31.38 24.25
CA ALA A 28 -4.21 30.42 23.21
C ALA A 28 -5.18 30.45 22.02
N ALA A 29 -6.49 30.53 22.29
CA ALA A 29 -7.50 30.65 21.23
C ALA A 29 -7.40 31.99 20.49
N ALA A 30 -7.05 33.08 21.19
CA ALA A 30 -6.82 34.39 20.57
C ALA A 30 -5.56 34.39 19.68
N THR A 31 -4.47 33.76 20.14
CA THR A 31 -3.24 33.62 19.33
C THR A 31 -3.47 32.73 18.11
N GLU A 32 -4.23 31.64 18.27
CA GLU A 32 -4.60 30.75 17.16
C GLU A 32 -5.49 31.46 16.13
N ALA A 33 -6.42 32.31 16.58
CA ALA A 33 -7.24 33.14 15.71
C ALA A 33 -6.43 34.20 14.95
N ILE A 34 -5.44 34.84 15.61
CA ILE A 34 -4.51 35.78 14.97
C ILE A 34 -3.63 35.05 13.94
N GLN A 35 -3.20 33.83 14.24
CA GLN A 35 -2.37 33.01 13.33
C GLN A 35 -3.18 32.51 12.13
N LEU A 36 -4.46 32.16 12.30
CA LEU A 36 -5.40 31.87 11.20
C LEU A 36 -5.69 33.09 10.32
N GLN A 37 -5.74 34.30 10.89
CA GLN A 37 -5.86 35.54 10.11
C GLN A 37 -4.57 35.88 9.37
N LYS A 38 -3.40 35.54 9.94
CA LYS A 38 -2.10 35.73 9.29
C LYS A 38 -1.90 34.73 8.14
N ASN A 39 -2.31 33.47 8.31
CA ASN A 39 -2.27 32.45 7.25
C ASN A 39 -3.25 32.76 6.10
N LYS A 40 -4.43 33.34 6.39
CA LYS A 40 -5.35 33.82 5.33
C LYS A 40 -4.83 35.00 4.51
N LYS A 41 -3.80 35.72 4.98
CA LYS A 41 -3.14 36.79 4.23
C LYS A 41 -1.88 36.32 3.49
N HIS A 42 -1.48 35.06 3.65
CA HIS A 42 -0.27 34.49 3.07
C HIS A 42 -0.55 33.43 2.00
N GLU A 43 -1.82 33.25 1.58
CA GLU A 43 -2.25 32.32 0.52
C GLU A 43 -2.22 32.92 -0.90
N ASP A 44 -1.80 34.18 -1.09
CA ASP A 44 -1.71 34.83 -2.41
C ASP A 44 -0.28 34.98 -2.98
N GLU A 45 0.78 34.61 -2.24
CA GLU A 45 2.16 34.66 -2.78
C GLU A 45 2.98 33.45 -2.30
N GLU A 46 3.37 32.65 -3.30
CA GLU A 46 4.55 31.76 -3.37
C GLU A 46 4.47 30.36 -2.71
N ASP A 47 4.36 29.33 -3.57
CA ASP A 47 4.61 27.92 -3.26
C ASP A 47 6.12 27.69 -3.03
N GLU A 48 6.42 27.00 -1.92
CA GLU A 48 7.73 26.64 -1.37
C GLU A 48 8.49 25.59 -2.19
N ASP A 49 9.79 25.85 -2.45
CA ASP A 49 10.83 24.83 -2.36
C ASP A 49 11.28 24.75 -0.89
N MET A 50 11.34 23.54 -0.31
CA MET A 50 12.31 23.05 0.68
C MET A 50 11.74 21.82 1.42
N ASN A 51 12.30 20.63 1.18
CA ASN A 51 12.04 19.43 1.95
C ASN A 51 13.39 18.87 2.43
N GLU A 52 13.80 19.25 3.64
CA GLU A 52 15.02 18.75 4.29
C GLU A 52 14.78 17.37 4.93
N HIS A 53 15.66 16.42 4.62
CA HIS A 53 15.70 15.10 5.22
C HIS A 53 16.48 15.12 6.55
N GLU A 54 15.84 14.73 7.65
CA GLU A 54 16.50 14.47 8.94
C GLU A 54 17.44 13.25 8.83
N THR A 55 18.75 13.49 8.89
CA THR A 55 19.81 12.48 8.87
C THR A 55 20.17 12.04 10.29
N ILE A 56 19.81 10.80 10.65
CA ILE A 56 20.25 10.14 11.88
C ILE A 56 21.67 9.62 11.68
N LYS A 57 22.62 10.14 12.47
CA LYS A 57 24.05 9.77 12.42
C LYS A 57 24.29 8.51 13.25
N MET A 58 24.29 7.34 12.61
CA MET A 58 24.82 6.09 13.20
C MET A 58 26.32 6.00 12.88
N VAL A 59 27.16 5.94 13.91
CA VAL A 59 28.61 5.75 13.76
C VAL A 59 28.92 4.26 13.95
N PHE A 60 29.60 3.67 12.98
CA PHE A 60 30.07 2.27 12.98
C PHE A 60 31.58 2.25 13.23
N ASP A 61 32.07 1.20 13.89
CA ASP A 61 33.52 0.93 14.00
C ASP A 61 34.08 0.39 12.67
N ASP A 62 35.41 0.34 12.50
CA ASP A 62 36.11 -0.06 11.26
C ASP A 62 35.87 -1.53 10.85
N GLU A 63 35.18 -2.31 11.69
CA GLU A 63 34.69 -3.68 11.42
C GLU A 63 33.15 -3.77 11.26
N GLY A 64 32.44 -2.65 11.19
CA GLY A 64 31.04 -2.57 10.73
C GLY A 64 29.94 -2.85 11.76
N ASN A 65 30.23 -2.83 13.07
CA ASN A 65 29.22 -2.95 14.12
C ASN A 65 28.82 -1.60 14.72
N ALA A 66 27.53 -1.46 15.08
CA ALA A 66 26.99 -0.25 15.71
C ALA A 66 27.42 -0.18 17.18
N MET A 67 28.18 0.86 17.56
CA MET A 67 28.60 1.08 18.95
C MET A 67 27.40 1.45 19.83
N LYS A 68 27.30 0.82 21.00
CA LYS A 68 26.33 1.15 22.04
C LYS A 68 27.11 1.73 23.22
N ASP A 69 26.76 2.94 23.63
CA ASP A 69 27.44 3.73 24.67
C ASP A 69 27.88 2.88 25.88
N SER A 70 29.18 2.96 26.15
CA SER A 70 29.91 2.25 27.19
C SER A 70 29.71 2.91 28.55
N ASN A 71 29.18 2.15 29.51
CA ASN A 71 29.48 2.33 30.92
C ASN A 71 29.58 0.94 31.56
N GLU A 72 30.80 0.42 31.65
CA GLU A 72 31.36 -0.50 32.67
C GLU A 72 32.62 -1.20 32.11
N GLU A 73 33.79 -0.74 32.59
CA GLU A 73 35.06 -1.49 32.62
C GLU A 73 34.93 -2.66 33.66
N SER A 74 35.76 -3.69 33.79
CA SER A 74 37.20 -3.89 33.54
C SER A 74 37.56 -5.40 33.59
N ALA A 75 38.81 -5.71 33.21
CA ALA A 75 39.69 -6.80 33.68
C ALA A 75 39.58 -8.17 32.98
N SER A 76 40.65 -8.89 32.61
CA SER A 76 42.12 -8.72 32.79
C SER A 76 42.87 -9.75 31.94
N GLU A 77 44.11 -9.40 31.55
CA GLU A 77 45.13 -10.24 30.91
C GLU A 77 45.67 -11.46 31.69
N ALA A 78 46.25 -12.35 30.88
CA ALA A 78 47.52 -13.11 31.04
C ALA A 78 47.61 -14.41 31.86
N GLU A 79 48.08 -15.42 31.13
CA GLU A 79 48.65 -16.73 31.50
C GLU A 79 49.91 -16.63 32.40
N THR A 80 50.13 -17.59 33.31
CA THR A 80 51.23 -18.61 33.24
C THR A 80 51.48 -19.34 34.57
N GLU A 81 51.50 -20.68 34.45
CA GLU A 81 52.35 -21.70 35.09
C GLU A 81 52.30 -22.02 36.60
N GLY A 82 52.40 -23.33 36.88
CA GLY A 82 52.73 -23.84 38.22
C GLY A 82 52.21 -25.24 38.54
N GLU A 83 52.89 -26.25 38.00
CA GLU A 83 52.68 -27.69 38.24
C GLU A 83 52.61 -28.09 39.72
N LYS A 84 51.71 -29.03 40.05
CA LYS A 84 51.95 -30.28 40.80
C LYS A 84 50.64 -31.03 41.04
N HIS A 85 50.74 -32.35 41.22
CA HIS A 85 49.68 -33.36 41.41
C HIS A 85 49.19 -34.07 40.14
N ALA A 86 50.14 -34.69 39.43
CA ALA A 86 49.90 -35.64 38.35
C ALA A 86 49.50 -37.06 38.81
N ALA A 87 49.56 -37.40 40.10
CA ALA A 87 49.48 -38.81 40.54
C ALA A 87 48.07 -39.31 40.97
N ILE A 88 47.01 -38.50 40.88
CA ILE A 88 45.62 -38.92 41.19
C ILE A 88 44.74 -38.96 39.92
N LYS A 89 45.27 -38.56 38.75
CA LYS A 89 44.49 -38.41 37.51
C LYS A 89 44.36 -39.68 36.66
N GLU A 90 45.11 -40.76 36.92
CA GLU A 90 45.13 -41.91 36.00
C GLU A 90 44.06 -42.98 36.29
N ALA A 91 43.59 -43.13 37.53
CA ALA A 91 42.48 -44.05 37.83
C ALA A 91 41.09 -43.49 37.44
N LYS A 92 40.94 -42.17 37.28
CA LYS A 92 39.70 -41.54 36.75
C LYS A 92 39.67 -41.44 35.21
N LYS A 93 40.79 -41.70 34.52
CA LYS A 93 40.93 -41.48 33.07
C LYS A 93 40.34 -42.60 32.21
N GLN A 94 40.17 -43.81 32.76
CA GLN A 94 39.61 -44.95 32.02
C GLN A 94 38.07 -45.04 32.11
N GLU A 95 37.43 -44.51 33.16
CA GLU A 95 35.96 -44.40 33.23
C GLU A 95 35.42 -43.17 32.49
N HIS A 96 36.14 -42.03 32.54
CA HIS A 96 35.74 -40.81 31.80
C HIS A 96 35.85 -40.96 30.28
N ASN A 97 36.72 -41.82 29.75
CA ASN A 97 36.86 -42.01 28.30
C ASN A 97 35.70 -42.83 27.71
N LYS A 98 35.24 -43.87 28.39
CA LYS A 98 34.08 -44.69 27.96
C LYS A 98 32.75 -43.92 28.08
N GLN A 99 32.60 -43.12 29.14
CA GLN A 99 31.46 -42.19 29.26
C GLN A 99 31.50 -41.09 28.19
N SER A 100 32.69 -40.69 27.69
CA SER A 100 32.81 -39.73 26.60
C SER A 100 32.35 -40.29 25.24
N GLU A 101 32.55 -41.59 24.98
CA GLU A 101 32.16 -42.22 23.72
C GLU A 101 30.66 -42.50 23.67
N GLU A 102 30.08 -43.03 24.75
CA GLU A 102 28.63 -43.22 24.83
C GLU A 102 27.86 -41.89 24.73
N THR A 103 28.38 -40.83 25.33
CA THR A 103 27.77 -39.49 25.21
C THR A 103 27.94 -38.90 23.82
N LYS A 104 29.03 -39.18 23.10
CA LYS A 104 29.20 -38.83 21.68
C LYS A 104 28.19 -39.57 20.79
N LEU A 105 28.01 -40.87 20.98
CA LEU A 105 27.02 -41.66 20.23
C LEU A 105 25.59 -41.20 20.50
N LYS A 106 25.25 -40.88 21.76
CA LYS A 106 23.94 -40.30 22.11
C LYS A 106 23.73 -38.93 21.45
N LYS A 107 24.77 -38.07 21.40
CA LYS A 107 24.72 -36.79 20.67
C LYS A 107 24.53 -36.98 19.17
N GLN A 108 25.23 -37.93 18.54
CA GLN A 108 25.07 -38.25 17.12
C GLN A 108 23.66 -38.73 16.81
N ARG A 109 23.10 -39.65 17.59
CA ARG A 109 21.70 -40.10 17.46
C ARG A 109 20.70 -38.96 17.62
N ASN A 110 20.94 -38.04 18.56
CA ASN A 110 20.11 -36.85 18.73
C ASN A 110 20.22 -35.88 17.54
N LEU A 111 21.41 -35.70 16.97
CA LEU A 111 21.63 -34.90 15.77
C LEU A 111 20.97 -35.53 14.53
N GLU A 112 21.01 -36.85 14.40
CA GLU A 112 20.31 -37.59 13.35
C GLU A 112 18.80 -37.46 13.49
N ALA A 113 18.26 -37.58 14.71
CA ALA A 113 16.84 -37.37 14.98
C ALA A 113 16.41 -35.92 14.65
N LEU A 114 17.25 -34.93 14.96
CA LEU A 114 17.02 -33.53 14.59
C LEU A 114 17.08 -33.32 13.08
N ARG A 115 18.04 -33.93 12.38
CA ARG A 115 18.14 -33.90 10.91
C ARG A 115 16.92 -34.55 10.27
N ALA A 116 16.46 -35.69 10.76
CA ALA A 116 15.25 -36.36 10.28
C ALA A 116 13.99 -35.51 10.51
N LYS A 117 13.87 -34.85 11.68
CA LYS A 117 12.78 -33.92 11.99
C LYS A 117 12.81 -32.68 11.09
N LEU A 118 14.00 -32.16 10.79
CA LEU A 118 14.17 -31.03 9.88
C LEU A 118 13.81 -31.43 8.44
N GLN A 119 14.30 -32.58 7.97
CA GLN A 119 13.99 -33.10 6.63
C GLN A 119 12.50 -33.36 6.45
N SER A 120 11.82 -33.97 7.44
CA SER A 120 10.36 -34.16 7.39
C SER A 120 9.60 -32.83 7.39
N LYS A 121 10.08 -31.83 8.14
CA LYS A 121 9.50 -30.47 8.11
C LYS A 121 9.70 -29.78 6.76
N ILE A 122 10.88 -29.90 6.16
CA ILE A 122 11.20 -29.38 4.82
C ILE A 122 10.32 -30.06 3.78
N GLN A 123 10.19 -31.38 3.81
CA GLN A 123 9.30 -32.14 2.91
C GLN A 123 7.84 -31.69 3.06
N ASN A 124 7.35 -31.51 4.29
CA ASN A 124 5.98 -31.01 4.54
C ASN A 124 5.80 -29.59 3.97
N MET A 125 6.77 -28.69 4.13
CA MET A 125 6.72 -27.36 3.54
C MET A 125 6.81 -27.38 2.00
N LYS A 126 7.64 -28.26 1.42
CA LYS A 126 7.72 -28.46 -0.04
C LYS A 126 6.39 -28.97 -0.61
N ASN A 127 5.78 -29.96 0.05
CA ASN A 127 4.46 -30.50 -0.29
C ASN A 127 3.37 -29.42 -0.21
N LYS A 128 3.35 -28.60 0.86
CA LYS A 128 2.39 -27.49 1.01
C LYS A 128 2.52 -26.42 -0.08
N ARG A 129 3.75 -26.14 -0.52
CA ARG A 129 4.03 -25.16 -1.59
C ARG A 129 3.94 -25.76 -2.99
N LYS A 130 3.65 -27.07 -3.12
CA LYS A 130 3.70 -27.83 -4.38
C LYS A 130 5.00 -27.56 -5.15
N ALA A 131 6.11 -27.53 -4.41
CA ALA A 131 7.42 -27.27 -4.97
C ALA A 131 7.80 -28.37 -5.98
N PRO A 132 8.61 -28.05 -7.01
CA PRO A 132 9.03 -29.06 -7.97
C PRO A 132 9.77 -30.21 -7.30
N GLY A 133 9.44 -31.44 -7.69
CA GLY A 133 9.96 -32.68 -7.09
C GLY A 133 9.28 -33.13 -5.79
N SER A 134 8.19 -32.48 -5.37
CA SER A 134 7.32 -33.02 -4.31
C SER A 134 6.36 -34.08 -4.85
N LYS A 135 6.06 -35.12 -4.07
CA LYS A 135 5.21 -36.26 -4.48
C LYS A 135 3.70 -35.96 -4.36
N VAL A 136 3.32 -34.69 -4.38
CA VAL A 136 1.93 -34.22 -4.23
C VAL A 136 1.33 -33.96 -5.60
N ASP A 137 0.09 -34.41 -5.82
CA ASP A 137 -0.63 -34.23 -7.07
C ASP A 137 -0.74 -32.75 -7.45
N GLY A 138 -0.20 -32.42 -8.64
CA GLY A 138 -0.15 -31.07 -9.18
C GLY A 138 1.17 -30.31 -8.94
N ALA A 139 2.18 -30.92 -8.32
CA ALA A 139 3.55 -30.39 -8.33
C ALA A 139 4.30 -30.91 -9.58
N PRO A 140 5.00 -30.04 -10.33
CA PRO A 140 5.79 -30.47 -11.48
C PRO A 140 7.01 -31.27 -11.03
N ALA A 141 7.23 -32.46 -11.60
CA ALA A 141 8.33 -33.34 -11.20
C ALA A 141 9.72 -32.79 -11.59
N SER A 142 9.83 -32.10 -12.73
CA SER A 142 11.08 -31.54 -13.27
C SER A 142 10.85 -30.19 -13.94
N ARG A 143 11.92 -29.44 -14.21
CA ARG A 143 11.89 -28.18 -14.98
C ARG A 143 11.27 -28.37 -16.37
N GLU A 144 11.54 -29.50 -17.00
CA GLU A 144 10.95 -29.88 -18.29
C GLU A 144 9.44 -30.08 -18.20
N ALA A 145 8.94 -30.65 -17.09
CA ALA A 145 7.50 -30.78 -16.87
C ALA A 145 6.81 -29.40 -16.76
N ILE A 146 7.49 -28.39 -16.21
CA ILE A 146 6.99 -27.01 -16.17
C ILE A 146 6.91 -26.41 -17.58
N LEU A 147 7.94 -26.62 -18.39
CA LEU A 147 7.98 -26.12 -19.77
C LEU A 147 6.89 -26.77 -20.63
N LYS A 148 6.73 -28.10 -20.54
CA LYS A 148 5.66 -28.84 -21.23
C LYS A 148 4.27 -28.39 -20.79
N GLN A 149 4.07 -28.11 -19.49
CA GLN A 149 2.79 -27.60 -18.99
C GLN A 149 2.50 -26.18 -19.49
N ARG A 150 3.52 -25.31 -19.60
CA ARG A 150 3.37 -23.98 -20.23
C ARG A 150 3.02 -24.12 -21.71
N GLN A 151 3.79 -24.90 -22.46
CA GLN A 151 3.52 -25.16 -23.88
C GLN A 151 2.11 -25.68 -24.12
N HIS A 152 1.68 -26.70 -23.37
CA HIS A 152 0.33 -27.25 -23.46
C HIS A 152 -0.76 -26.22 -23.11
N ARG A 153 -0.53 -25.34 -22.12
CA ARG A 153 -1.47 -24.27 -21.78
C ARG A 153 -1.55 -23.22 -22.89
N ASP A 154 -0.42 -22.88 -23.49
CA ASP A 154 -0.34 -21.88 -24.55
C ASP A 154 -0.94 -22.43 -25.84
N GLU A 155 -0.74 -23.72 -26.15
CA GLU A 155 -1.43 -24.42 -27.24
C GLU A 155 -2.94 -24.47 -27.03
N LEU A 156 -3.43 -24.78 -25.83
CA LEU A 156 -4.87 -24.74 -25.53
C LEU A 156 -5.43 -23.32 -25.66
N ARG A 157 -4.67 -22.30 -25.27
CA ARG A 157 -5.07 -20.90 -25.45
C ARG A 157 -5.11 -20.55 -26.94
N LYS A 158 -4.09 -20.94 -27.71
CA LYS A 158 -4.03 -20.74 -29.17
C LYS A 158 -5.21 -21.47 -29.85
N LYS A 159 -5.46 -22.73 -29.49
CA LYS A 159 -6.59 -23.54 -30.00
C LYS A 159 -7.97 -23.01 -29.59
N ARG A 160 -8.10 -22.28 -28.48
CA ARG A 160 -9.34 -21.58 -28.10
C ARG A 160 -9.52 -20.25 -28.83
N VAL A 161 -8.42 -19.64 -29.26
CA VAL A 161 -8.42 -18.40 -30.06
C VAL A 161 -8.62 -18.71 -31.55
N LEU A 162 -8.22 -19.90 -32.00
CA LEU A 162 -8.27 -20.33 -33.39
C LEU A 162 -9.63 -20.79 -33.99
N PRO A 163 -10.74 -21.06 -33.27
CA PRO A 163 -11.99 -21.48 -33.92
C PRO A 163 -12.97 -20.31 -34.17
N GLU A 164 -12.53 -19.05 -34.12
CA GLU A 164 -13.41 -17.89 -34.38
C GLU A 164 -12.86 -16.90 -35.42
N ASN A 165 -11.66 -17.13 -35.99
CA ASN A 165 -11.06 -16.23 -36.98
C ASN A 165 -10.45 -17.03 -38.15
N ASP A 166 -11.30 -17.75 -38.89
CA ASP A 166 -10.99 -18.17 -40.26
C ASP A 166 -11.47 -17.14 -41.30
N ASP A 167 -11.60 -15.87 -40.88
CA ASP A 167 -11.71 -14.72 -41.76
C ASP A 167 -10.90 -13.54 -41.20
N SER A 168 -9.88 -13.16 -41.96
CA SER A 168 -9.10 -11.91 -41.92
C SER A 168 -7.98 -11.74 -40.86
N ASP A 169 -6.76 -11.94 -41.38
CA ASP A 169 -5.57 -11.08 -41.26
C ASP A 169 -4.89 -10.84 -39.90
N SER A 170 -3.80 -11.60 -39.72
CA SER A 170 -2.43 -11.11 -39.48
C SER A 170 -2.25 -9.87 -38.59
N ASP A 171 -2.04 -10.09 -37.29
CA ASP A 171 -1.34 -9.13 -36.44
C ASP A 171 -0.37 -9.87 -35.50
N ASN A 172 0.89 -9.89 -35.90
CA ASN A 172 2.02 -10.34 -35.09
C ASN A 172 2.47 -9.16 -34.23
N SER A 173 2.10 -9.13 -32.94
CA SER A 173 2.71 -8.23 -31.96
C SER A 173 3.39 -9.03 -30.86
N GLU A 174 4.66 -9.28 -31.12
CA GLU A 174 5.69 -9.65 -30.16
C GLU A 174 5.78 -8.53 -29.11
N ILE A 175 5.69 -8.92 -27.84
CA ILE A 175 5.74 -8.03 -26.68
C ILE A 175 7.21 -7.95 -26.28
N GLU A 176 7.85 -6.82 -26.60
CA GLU A 176 9.12 -6.42 -26.00
C GLU A 176 8.83 -5.32 -24.96
N ASP A 177 9.13 -5.69 -23.71
CA ASP A 177 9.25 -4.79 -22.57
C ASP A 177 10.55 -4.00 -22.73
N ASP A 178 10.47 -2.68 -22.89
CA ASP A 178 11.60 -1.77 -22.66
C ASP A 178 11.16 -0.60 -21.78
N ASP A 179 11.66 -0.66 -20.55
CA ASP A 179 11.72 0.44 -19.58
C ASP A 179 12.83 1.38 -20.03
N ASP A 180 12.50 2.64 -20.35
CA ASP A 180 13.50 3.71 -20.32
C ASP A 180 12.90 5.02 -19.81
N ILE A 181 13.45 5.45 -18.67
CA ILE A 181 13.12 6.66 -17.92
C ILE A 181 13.99 7.77 -18.50
N ILE A 182 13.40 8.76 -19.17
CA ILE A 182 14.10 10.01 -19.51
C ILE A 182 13.30 11.21 -19.02
N ALA A 183 14.00 12.01 -18.21
CA ALA A 183 13.56 13.15 -17.45
C ALA A 183 12.94 14.28 -18.29
N ASP A 184 11.94 14.92 -17.68
CA ASP A 184 11.14 16.01 -18.22
C ASP A 184 11.94 17.33 -18.25
N GLY A 185 11.87 18.07 -19.36
CA GLY A 185 12.48 19.40 -19.53
C GLY A 185 11.41 20.45 -19.84
N PRO A 186 11.57 21.71 -19.40
CA PRO A 186 10.45 22.64 -19.25
C PRO A 186 9.88 23.12 -20.58
N GLN A 187 8.55 23.04 -20.70
CA GLN A 187 7.76 23.48 -21.85
C GLN A 187 7.72 25.01 -21.94
N ARG A 188 8.29 25.58 -23.00
CA ARG A 188 8.12 26.99 -23.37
C ARG A 188 6.83 27.18 -24.18
N LYS A 189 5.98 28.13 -23.76
CA LYS A 189 4.80 28.57 -24.52
C LYS A 189 5.25 29.44 -25.71
N LYS A 190 4.88 29.07 -26.94
CA LYS A 190 5.07 29.94 -28.12
C LYS A 190 3.77 30.64 -28.53
N SER A 191 3.91 31.94 -28.72
CA SER A 191 3.01 32.85 -29.43
C SER A 191 2.96 32.53 -30.92
N LYS A 192 1.82 32.83 -31.54
CA LYS A 192 1.59 32.72 -32.98
C LYS A 192 2.39 33.81 -33.71
N ASN A 193 3.52 33.46 -34.32
CA ASN A 193 4.13 34.21 -35.42
C ASN A 193 4.62 33.16 -36.42
N ASP A 194 4.17 33.28 -37.67
CA ASP A 194 4.48 32.37 -38.79
C ASP A 194 5.87 32.65 -39.40
N ASP A 195 6.87 32.88 -38.55
CA ASP A 195 8.26 32.95 -38.96
C ASP A 195 8.90 31.58 -38.72
N ILE A 196 9.45 30.98 -39.79
CA ILE A 196 10.12 29.69 -39.79
C ILE A 196 11.33 29.78 -38.84
N ASN A 197 11.09 29.49 -37.57
CA ASN A 197 12.10 29.57 -36.52
C ASN A 197 13.04 28.36 -36.66
N ALA A 198 14.24 28.58 -37.18
CA ALA A 198 15.31 27.58 -37.27
C ALA A 198 15.87 27.16 -35.88
N ASP A 199 15.45 27.81 -34.79
CA ASP A 199 15.89 27.60 -33.39
C ASP A 199 15.55 26.21 -32.79
N GLY A 200 15.08 25.25 -33.60
CA GLY A 200 14.83 23.86 -33.21
C GLY A 200 15.26 22.82 -34.24
N VAL A 201 15.89 23.23 -35.35
CA VAL A 201 16.37 22.31 -36.39
C VAL A 201 17.77 21.84 -36.01
N ILE A 202 17.82 20.91 -35.07
CA ILE A 202 19.05 20.17 -34.76
C ILE A 202 19.16 19.04 -35.80
N PHE A 203 20.37 18.81 -36.34
CA PHE A 203 20.62 17.75 -37.31
C PHE A 203 20.02 16.40 -36.82
N GLN A 204 19.24 15.75 -37.70
CA GLN A 204 18.45 14.52 -37.48
C GLN A 204 17.18 14.58 -36.61
N ASN A 205 16.85 15.68 -35.94
CA ASN A 205 15.60 15.78 -35.15
C ASN A 205 14.59 16.74 -35.81
N ILE A 206 13.76 16.23 -36.71
CA ILE A 206 12.67 17.01 -37.32
C ILE A 206 11.45 17.01 -36.38
N MET A 207 11.05 18.20 -35.94
CA MET A 207 9.80 18.43 -35.21
C MET A 207 8.81 19.17 -36.11
N PHE A 208 7.59 18.64 -36.24
CA PHE A 208 6.48 19.30 -36.91
C PHE A 208 5.80 20.30 -35.96
N ASP A 209 5.12 21.30 -36.52
CA ASP A 209 4.40 22.33 -35.76
C ASP A 209 3.32 21.74 -34.84
N ASP A 210 2.79 20.57 -35.20
CA ASP A 210 1.85 19.79 -34.38
C ASP A 210 2.49 19.14 -33.14
N GLY A 211 3.81 19.30 -32.97
CA GLY A 211 4.59 18.71 -31.88
C GLY A 211 4.96 17.23 -32.10
N ASP A 212 4.67 16.71 -33.29
CA ASP A 212 5.08 15.37 -33.72
C ASP A 212 6.56 15.37 -34.09
N ARG A 213 7.29 14.32 -33.73
CA ARG A 213 8.72 14.21 -34.04
C ARG A 213 8.95 13.08 -35.03
N ALA A 214 9.72 13.32 -36.08
CA ALA A 214 10.20 12.23 -36.92
C ALA A 214 11.17 11.34 -36.14
N THR A 215 11.16 10.03 -36.38
CA THR A 215 12.20 9.12 -35.89
C THR A 215 13.54 9.43 -36.57
N SER A 216 14.66 9.04 -35.96
CA SER A 216 16.02 9.20 -36.53
C SER A 216 16.12 8.67 -37.96
N ASP A 217 15.40 7.59 -38.25
CA ASP A 217 15.42 6.92 -39.55
C ASP A 217 14.49 7.61 -40.58
N LEU A 218 13.77 8.67 -40.18
CA LEU A 218 12.76 9.39 -40.96
C LEU A 218 11.59 8.54 -41.50
N GLN A 219 11.57 7.24 -41.22
CA GLN A 219 10.54 6.32 -41.71
C GLN A 219 9.21 6.44 -40.95
N ARG A 220 9.22 6.91 -39.70
CA ARG A 220 8.02 6.99 -38.87
C ARG A 220 7.91 8.33 -38.16
N ILE A 221 6.67 8.78 -37.96
CA ILE A 221 6.36 9.97 -37.18
C ILE A 221 5.89 9.53 -35.78
N ARG A 222 6.61 9.95 -34.74
CA ARG A 222 6.25 9.75 -33.34
C ARG A 222 5.33 10.88 -32.90
N LYS A 223 4.05 10.54 -32.69
CA LYS A 223 3.03 11.48 -32.19
C LYS A 223 3.25 11.81 -30.71
N ILE A 224 3.94 12.90 -30.42
CA ILE A 224 4.25 13.34 -29.04
C ILE A 224 3.22 14.37 -28.54
N GLY A 225 2.75 15.27 -29.42
CA GLY A 225 1.77 16.30 -29.07
C GLY A 225 0.34 15.78 -28.80
N GLN A 226 -0.04 14.66 -29.44
CA GLN A 226 -1.37 14.03 -29.31
C GLN A 226 -1.39 12.85 -28.33
N GLY A 227 -0.34 12.68 -27.52
CA GLY A 227 -0.21 11.62 -26.53
C GLY A 227 -1.26 11.71 -25.42
N LYS A 228 -2.50 11.25 -25.70
CA LYS A 228 -3.63 11.00 -24.78
C LYS A 228 -3.45 11.66 -23.42
N LYS A 229 -3.63 12.99 -23.27
CA LYS A 229 -3.42 13.73 -22.00
C LYS A 229 -3.79 12.85 -20.79
N LYS A 230 -2.76 12.25 -20.17
CA LYS A 230 -2.94 11.26 -19.11
C LYS A 230 -3.15 12.07 -17.84
N GLY A 231 -4.35 12.03 -17.27
CA GLY A 231 -4.60 12.76 -16.04
C GLY A 231 -6.04 12.72 -15.55
N PRO A 232 -6.28 13.19 -14.31
CA PRO A 232 -7.60 13.26 -13.69
C PRO A 232 -8.62 14.02 -14.54
N ALA A 233 -8.18 15.08 -15.23
CA ALA A 233 -9.02 15.90 -16.09
C ALA A 233 -9.72 15.10 -17.21
N LYS A 234 -9.04 14.12 -17.83
CA LYS A 234 -9.64 13.25 -18.86
C LYS A 234 -10.71 12.31 -18.30
N ASN A 235 -10.67 12.03 -17.01
CA ASN A 235 -11.57 11.11 -16.31
C ASN A 235 -12.67 11.83 -15.50
N ASP A 236 -12.67 13.16 -15.49
CA ASP A 236 -13.73 13.93 -14.86
C ASP A 236 -14.98 13.96 -15.74
N LEU A 237 -16.01 13.23 -15.29
CA LEU A 237 -17.27 13.10 -16.00
C LEU A 237 -18.10 14.38 -15.93
N LYS A 238 -17.88 15.22 -14.90
CA LYS A 238 -18.59 16.50 -14.76
C LYS A 238 -18.05 17.51 -15.77
N ALA A 239 -16.73 17.59 -15.94
CA ALA A 239 -16.11 18.39 -17.00
C ALA A 239 -16.61 17.99 -18.39
N HIS A 240 -16.65 16.69 -18.71
CA HIS A 240 -17.18 16.22 -20.00
C HIS A 240 -18.66 16.59 -20.21
N LEU A 241 -19.46 16.53 -19.15
CA LEU A 241 -20.87 16.94 -19.21
C LEU A 241 -20.98 18.45 -19.47
N LYS A 242 -20.18 19.28 -18.79
CA LYS A 242 -20.14 20.73 -19.00
C LYS A 242 -19.71 21.09 -20.44
N ILE A 243 -18.65 20.44 -20.96
CA ILE A 243 -18.20 20.64 -22.34
C ILE A 243 -19.33 20.31 -23.33
N LEU A 244 -20.11 19.26 -23.06
CA LEU A 244 -21.24 18.87 -23.89
C LEU A 244 -22.36 19.92 -23.83
N GLU A 245 -22.70 20.41 -22.64
CA GLU A 245 -23.67 21.49 -22.46
C GLU A 245 -23.23 22.77 -23.19
N ASP A 246 -21.96 23.16 -23.07
CA ASP A 246 -21.38 24.31 -23.76
C ASP A 246 -21.38 24.14 -25.29
N ARG A 247 -21.16 22.92 -25.80
CA ARG A 247 -21.27 22.65 -27.23
C ARG A 247 -22.71 22.73 -27.71
N LYS A 248 -23.66 22.22 -26.92
CA LYS A 248 -25.10 22.31 -27.23
C LYS A 248 -25.60 23.75 -27.22
N SER A 249 -25.19 24.56 -26.25
CA SER A 249 -25.56 25.98 -26.23
C SER A 249 -24.98 26.71 -27.43
N LYS A 250 -23.71 26.47 -27.78
CA LYS A 250 -23.07 27.04 -28.99
C LYS A 250 -23.72 26.62 -30.30
N LEU A 251 -24.28 25.41 -30.37
CA LEU A 251 -25.04 24.97 -31.55
C LEU A 251 -26.44 25.60 -31.57
N ALA A 252 -27.09 25.74 -30.42
CA ALA A 252 -28.41 26.36 -30.31
C ALA A 252 -28.40 27.86 -30.63
N SER A 253 -27.28 28.56 -30.39
CA SER A 253 -27.12 29.98 -30.72
C SER A 253 -26.85 30.27 -32.21
N ARG A 254 -26.72 29.25 -33.07
CA ARG A 254 -26.46 29.40 -34.51
C ARG A 254 -27.72 29.20 -35.34
N ASP A 255 -27.73 29.73 -36.56
CA ASP A 255 -28.81 29.55 -37.54
C ASP A 255 -28.92 28.09 -38.02
N GLU A 256 -30.11 27.68 -38.46
CA GLU A 256 -30.41 26.28 -38.79
C GLU A 256 -29.51 25.71 -39.91
N LEU A 257 -29.20 26.52 -40.93
CA LEU A 257 -28.29 26.12 -42.02
C LEU A 257 -26.86 25.90 -41.51
N ASP A 258 -26.40 26.77 -40.61
CA ASP A 258 -25.06 26.66 -40.02
C ASP A 258 -24.99 25.52 -39.00
N GLN A 259 -26.10 25.22 -38.30
CA GLN A 259 -26.20 24.04 -37.45
C GLN A 259 -26.05 22.75 -38.26
N ILE A 260 -26.67 22.65 -39.44
CA ILE A 260 -26.55 21.46 -40.30
C ILE A 260 -25.10 21.28 -40.76
N LYS A 261 -24.50 22.34 -41.32
CA LYS A 261 -23.09 22.33 -41.75
C LYS A 261 -22.14 21.97 -40.60
N GLN A 262 -22.38 22.50 -39.40
CA GLN A 262 -21.54 22.20 -38.24
C GLN A 262 -21.73 20.75 -37.76
N LYS A 263 -22.95 20.22 -37.75
CA LYS A 263 -23.21 18.81 -37.41
C LYS A 263 -22.53 17.85 -38.38
N GLU A 264 -22.50 18.17 -39.67
CA GLU A 264 -21.79 17.39 -40.68
C GLU A 264 -20.28 17.43 -40.44
N LYS A 265 -19.70 18.61 -40.22
CA LYS A 265 -18.29 18.77 -39.85
C LYS A 265 -17.94 17.98 -38.58
N ASP A 266 -18.74 18.12 -37.53
CA ASP A 266 -18.55 17.42 -36.26
C ASP A 266 -18.64 15.90 -36.43
N LYS A 267 -19.52 15.41 -37.32
CA LYS A 267 -19.63 13.98 -37.64
C LYS A 267 -18.36 13.45 -38.29
N TRP A 268 -17.82 14.15 -39.29
CA TRP A 268 -16.58 13.75 -39.97
C TRP A 268 -15.35 13.86 -39.07
N GLN A 269 -15.27 14.91 -38.26
CA GLN A 269 -14.20 15.04 -37.26
C GLN A 269 -14.30 13.93 -36.20
N ARG A 270 -15.51 13.60 -35.74
CA ARG A 270 -15.73 12.50 -34.81
C ARG A 270 -15.29 11.17 -35.41
N THR A 271 -15.62 10.87 -36.67
CA THR A 271 -15.18 9.63 -37.32
C THR A 271 -13.66 9.60 -37.47
N MET A 272 -13.03 10.70 -37.87
CA MET A 272 -11.57 10.80 -38.01
C MET A 272 -10.83 10.58 -36.69
N LEU A 273 -11.31 11.19 -35.60
CA LEU A 273 -10.74 11.01 -34.27
C LEU A 273 -10.98 9.58 -33.73
N GLN A 274 -12.11 8.97 -34.09
CA GLN A 274 -12.39 7.58 -33.71
C GLN A 274 -11.51 6.59 -34.48
N THR A 275 -11.25 6.80 -35.77
CA THR A 275 -10.34 5.98 -36.58
C THR A 275 -8.89 6.15 -36.12
N GLU A 276 -8.50 7.35 -35.67
CA GLU A 276 -7.22 7.57 -35.00
C GLU A 276 -7.10 6.81 -33.65
N GLY A 277 -8.21 6.30 -33.11
CA GLY A 277 -8.25 5.53 -31.87
C GLY A 277 -8.52 6.37 -30.61
N ILE A 278 -8.97 7.63 -30.77
CA ILE A 278 -9.33 8.50 -29.66
C ILE A 278 -10.77 8.18 -29.20
N LYS A 279 -10.89 7.74 -27.94
CA LYS A 279 -12.19 7.43 -27.31
C LYS A 279 -12.90 8.70 -26.87
N ILE A 280 -13.86 9.15 -27.67
CA ILE A 280 -14.71 10.32 -27.41
C ILE A 280 -15.83 9.95 -26.41
N LYS A 281 -16.13 10.84 -25.44
CA LYS A 281 -17.07 10.59 -24.33
C LYS A 281 -18.13 11.67 -24.25
N ASP A 282 -18.99 11.73 -25.26
CA ASP A 282 -19.89 12.88 -25.46
C ASP A 282 -21.38 12.49 -25.33
N ASP A 283 -21.69 11.35 -24.70
CA ASP A 283 -23.06 10.86 -24.54
C ASP A 283 -23.67 11.28 -23.20
N GLU A 284 -24.63 12.22 -23.22
CA GLU A 284 -25.23 12.80 -22.00
C GLU A 284 -25.82 11.75 -21.06
N LYS A 285 -26.60 10.80 -21.60
CA LYS A 285 -27.27 9.76 -20.81
C LYS A 285 -26.23 8.87 -20.13
N LEU A 286 -25.13 8.54 -20.81
CA LEU A 286 -24.06 7.71 -20.25
C LEU A 286 -23.23 8.48 -19.22
N LEU A 287 -22.90 9.74 -19.49
CA LEU A 287 -22.20 10.61 -18.54
C LEU A 287 -23.00 10.79 -17.25
N LYS A 288 -24.29 11.13 -17.34
CA LYS A 288 -25.20 11.24 -16.17
C LYS A 288 -25.32 9.92 -15.41
N LYS A 289 -25.48 8.78 -16.09
CA LYS A 289 -25.49 7.44 -15.45
C LYS A 289 -24.15 7.11 -14.79
N ALA A 290 -23.03 7.50 -15.39
CA ALA A 290 -21.70 7.26 -14.84
C ALA A 290 -21.46 8.10 -13.58
N ILE A 291 -21.92 9.36 -13.56
CA ILE A 291 -21.92 10.20 -12.36
C ILE A 291 -22.74 9.56 -11.24
N LYS A 292 -24.00 9.16 -11.52
CA LYS A 292 -24.85 8.47 -10.54
C LYS A 292 -24.23 7.19 -9.98
N ARG A 293 -23.55 6.40 -10.82
CA ARG A 293 -22.80 5.21 -10.37
C ARG A 293 -21.62 5.56 -9.46
N LYS A 294 -20.88 6.63 -9.74
CA LYS A 294 -19.80 7.11 -8.88
C LYS A 294 -20.37 7.57 -7.53
N GLU A 295 -21.45 8.33 -7.53
CA GLU A 295 -22.13 8.78 -6.31
C GLU A 295 -22.67 7.61 -5.49
N ALA A 296 -23.31 6.63 -6.12
CA ALA A 296 -23.78 5.42 -5.44
C ALA A 296 -22.62 4.64 -4.77
N LYS A 297 -21.46 4.53 -5.44
CA LYS A 297 -20.26 3.94 -4.84
C LYS A 297 -19.78 4.74 -3.62
N LYS A 298 -19.79 6.07 -3.71
CA LYS A 298 -19.41 6.95 -2.59
C LYS A 298 -20.38 6.83 -1.41
N ARG A 299 -21.69 6.79 -1.66
CA ARG A 299 -22.70 6.53 -0.62
C ARG A 299 -22.50 5.18 0.07
N LYS A 300 -22.23 4.11 -0.69
CA LYS A 300 -21.90 2.80 -0.12
C LYS A 300 -20.67 2.86 0.78
N SER A 301 -19.58 3.48 0.32
CA SER A 301 -18.37 3.63 1.13
C SER A 301 -18.61 4.47 2.39
N GLU A 302 -19.44 5.51 2.30
CA GLU A 302 -19.80 6.34 3.44
C GLU A 302 -20.59 5.55 4.49
N ILE A 303 -21.60 4.78 4.07
CA ILE A 303 -22.38 3.90 4.95
C ILE A 303 -21.45 2.87 5.61
N GLU A 304 -20.60 2.20 4.85
CA GLU A 304 -19.65 1.22 5.41
C GLU A 304 -18.69 1.85 6.43
N TRP A 305 -18.23 3.08 6.19
CA TRP A 305 -17.37 3.77 7.14
C TRP A 305 -18.11 4.21 8.39
N LYS A 306 -19.37 4.65 8.25
CA LYS A 306 -20.25 4.94 9.39
C LYS A 306 -20.50 3.69 10.23
N GLU A 307 -20.84 2.57 9.60
CA GLU A 307 -21.01 1.26 10.27
C GLU A 307 -19.73 0.83 10.99
N ARG A 308 -18.55 0.96 10.34
CA ARG A 308 -17.27 0.62 10.99
C ARG A 308 -16.99 1.49 12.20
N LYS A 309 -17.25 2.80 12.12
CA LYS A 309 -17.09 3.73 13.25
C LYS A 309 -18.03 3.37 14.41
N GLN A 310 -19.30 3.07 14.10
CA GLN A 310 -20.28 2.61 15.10
C GLN A 310 -19.83 1.30 15.76
N LEU A 311 -19.44 0.28 14.98
CA LEU A 311 -18.91 -0.98 15.51
C LEU A 311 -17.69 -0.78 16.41
N VAL A 312 -16.78 0.13 16.05
CA VAL A 312 -15.62 0.46 16.91
C VAL A 312 -16.08 1.13 18.20
N ALA A 313 -17.06 2.03 18.16
CA ALA A 313 -17.62 2.67 19.35
C ALA A 313 -18.33 1.65 20.25
N ASP A 314 -19.18 0.79 19.68
CA ASP A 314 -19.93 -0.24 20.38
C ASP A 314 -19.00 -1.26 21.03
N THR A 315 -17.99 -1.75 20.31
CA THR A 315 -17.00 -2.70 20.87
C THR A 315 -16.17 -2.09 22.00
N LYS A 316 -15.86 -0.78 21.94
CA LYS A 316 -15.23 -0.06 23.05
C LYS A 316 -16.20 0.06 24.24
N ALA A 317 -17.44 0.48 23.99
CA ALA A 317 -18.47 0.63 25.01
C ALA A 317 -18.76 -0.70 25.72
N GLU A 318 -18.90 -1.81 24.98
CA GLU A 318 -19.09 -3.15 25.54
C GLU A 318 -17.90 -3.61 26.38
N ARG A 319 -16.67 -3.30 25.95
CA ARG A 319 -15.46 -3.61 26.73
C ARG A 319 -15.43 -2.83 28.05
N VAL A 320 -15.84 -1.57 28.03
CA VAL A 320 -15.93 -0.73 29.22
C VAL A 320 -17.04 -1.25 30.15
N LYS A 321 -18.25 -1.46 29.64
CA LYS A 321 -19.37 -2.05 30.39
C LYS A 321 -18.98 -3.36 31.07
N ARG A 322 -18.30 -4.27 30.36
CA ARG A 322 -17.81 -5.52 30.96
C ARG A 322 -16.76 -5.32 32.04
N ARG A 323 -15.91 -4.29 31.93
CA ARG A 323 -14.95 -3.94 32.99
C ARG A 323 -15.67 -3.40 34.22
N GLU A 324 -16.66 -2.55 34.04
CA GLU A 324 -17.49 -2.02 35.13
C GLU A 324 -18.25 -3.12 35.85
N GLU A 325 -18.90 -4.03 35.11
CA GLU A 325 -19.56 -5.21 35.68
C GLU A 325 -18.59 -6.10 36.46
N ASN A 326 -17.39 -6.33 35.92
CA ASN A 326 -16.34 -7.08 36.61
C ASN A 326 -15.85 -6.37 37.88
N LEU A 327 -15.68 -5.05 37.85
CA LEU A 327 -15.35 -4.27 39.04
C LEU A 327 -16.47 -4.32 40.08
N LYS A 328 -17.73 -4.32 39.64
CA LYS A 328 -18.91 -4.48 40.51
C LYS A 328 -18.91 -5.86 41.18
N ILE A 329 -18.72 -6.93 40.43
CA ILE A 329 -18.59 -8.31 40.97
C ILE A 329 -17.43 -8.40 41.97
N ARG A 330 -16.29 -7.73 41.71
CA ARG A 330 -15.18 -7.68 42.69
C ARG A 330 -15.54 -6.98 43.98
N LYS A 331 -16.33 -5.89 43.90
CA LYS A 331 -16.83 -5.18 45.09
C LYS A 331 -17.80 -6.06 45.88
N GLU A 332 -18.73 -6.72 45.20
CA GLU A 332 -19.73 -7.62 45.82
C GLU A 332 -19.09 -8.87 46.44
N ASN A 333 -18.06 -9.43 45.82
CA ASN A 333 -17.33 -10.59 46.34
C ASN A 333 -16.39 -10.25 47.51
N LYS A 334 -16.17 -8.97 47.81
CA LYS A 334 -15.25 -8.57 48.89
C LYS A 334 -15.86 -8.95 50.24
N GLY A 335 -15.17 -9.82 50.99
CA GLY A 335 -15.65 -10.34 52.28
C GLY A 335 -16.53 -11.59 52.19
N VAL A 336 -16.84 -12.09 51.00
CA VAL A 336 -17.62 -13.33 50.82
C VAL A 336 -16.70 -14.54 50.70
N LYS A 337 -17.03 -15.65 51.39
CA LYS A 337 -16.28 -16.93 51.30
C LYS A 337 -16.21 -17.42 49.86
N ARG A 338 -15.05 -17.97 49.47
CA ARG A 338 -14.70 -18.34 48.07
C ARG A 338 -15.71 -19.27 47.38
N SER A 339 -16.44 -20.10 48.13
CA SER A 339 -17.49 -20.99 47.60
C SER A 339 -18.77 -20.26 47.15
N LYS A 340 -19.04 -19.06 47.69
CA LYS A 340 -20.23 -18.25 47.37
C LYS A 340 -19.92 -17.06 46.45
N GLN A 341 -18.67 -16.91 45.99
CA GLN A 341 -18.27 -15.79 45.13
C GLN A 341 -18.78 -15.95 43.69
N GLN A 342 -19.32 -14.87 43.14
CA GLN A 342 -19.76 -14.83 41.75
C GLN A 342 -18.57 -14.78 40.79
N LYS A 343 -18.60 -15.59 39.74
CA LYS A 343 -17.52 -15.66 38.74
C LYS A 343 -17.53 -14.42 37.85
N MET A 344 -16.33 -13.90 37.56
CA MET A 344 -16.10 -12.74 36.70
C MET A 344 -16.39 -13.05 35.22
N LYS A 345 -16.87 -12.06 34.46
CA LYS A 345 -17.07 -12.17 33.01
C LYS A 345 -15.73 -12.22 32.28
N ARG A 346 -15.62 -13.12 31.29
CA ARG A 346 -14.40 -13.30 30.46
C ARG A 346 -14.11 -12.08 29.58
N LYS A 347 -12.83 -11.89 29.23
CA LYS A 347 -12.38 -10.83 28.32
C LYS A 347 -13.19 -10.87 27.01
N PHE A 348 -13.67 -9.71 26.56
CA PHE A 348 -14.38 -9.60 25.29
C PHE A 348 -13.43 -9.88 24.13
N LYS A 349 -13.57 -11.06 23.52
CA LYS A 349 -13.02 -11.37 22.20
C LYS A 349 -14.10 -10.87 21.23
N GLY A 350 -13.84 -9.76 20.54
CA GLY A 350 -14.88 -9.04 19.80
C GLY A 350 -15.65 -9.90 18.79
N ILE A 351 -16.78 -9.39 18.32
CA ILE A 351 -17.58 -9.95 17.23
C ILE A 351 -16.81 -9.75 15.92
N ILE A 352 -15.72 -10.50 15.76
CA ILE A 352 -15.02 -10.66 14.49
C ILE A 352 -15.45 -12.03 13.98
N THR A 353 -16.75 -12.21 13.74
CA THR A 353 -17.13 -13.16 12.71
C THR A 353 -16.72 -12.50 11.40
N PRO A 354 -15.67 -13.01 10.71
CA PRO A 354 -15.33 -12.46 9.40
C PRO A 354 -16.61 -12.59 8.56
N LYS A 355 -17.13 -11.46 8.06
CA LYS A 355 -18.19 -11.45 7.04
C LYS A 355 -17.70 -12.40 5.96
N LYS A 356 -18.23 -13.64 5.94
CA LYS A 356 -17.87 -14.64 4.94
C LYS A 356 -18.16 -13.98 3.60
N ARG A 357 -17.12 -13.76 2.80
CA ARG A 357 -17.25 -13.14 1.49
C ARG A 357 -18.24 -13.99 0.70
N ALA A 358 -19.31 -13.37 0.21
CA ALA A 358 -20.24 -14.05 -0.68
C ALA A 358 -19.50 -14.32 -2.00
N GLY A 359 -19.20 -15.59 -2.25
CA GLY A 359 -18.64 -16.06 -3.52
C GLY A 359 -17.17 -16.46 -3.45
N PHE A 360 -16.94 -17.78 -3.35
CA PHE A 360 -16.02 -18.53 -4.22
C PHE A 360 -16.11 -20.04 -3.96
N GLU A 361 -16.54 -20.47 -2.78
CA GLU A 361 -16.82 -21.88 -2.49
C GLU A 361 -18.32 -22.07 -2.35
N GLY A 362 -18.93 -22.56 -3.44
CA GLY A 362 -20.34 -22.91 -3.47
C GLY A 362 -20.67 -23.90 -2.36
N ARG A 363 -21.62 -23.54 -1.50
CA ARG A 363 -22.42 -24.56 -0.83
C ARG A 363 -23.23 -25.25 -1.93
N LEU A 364 -22.76 -26.41 -2.38
CA LEU A 364 -23.60 -27.32 -3.15
C LEU A 364 -24.90 -27.51 -2.35
N LYS A 365 -25.99 -27.00 -2.90
CA LYS A 365 -27.34 -27.33 -2.47
C LYS A 365 -27.52 -28.80 -2.83
N SER A 366 -27.15 -29.69 -1.90
CA SER A 366 -27.45 -31.11 -1.98
C SER A 366 -28.96 -31.24 -2.08
N GLY A 367 -29.46 -31.47 -3.30
CA GLY A 367 -30.84 -31.84 -3.54
C GLY A 367 -31.10 -33.16 -2.83
N LYS A 368 -31.81 -33.08 -1.71
CA LYS A 368 -32.31 -34.26 -1.00
C LYS A 368 -33.83 -34.18 -0.99
N GLY A 369 -34.44 -35.06 -1.78
CA GLY A 369 -35.73 -35.68 -1.53
C GLY A 369 -36.96 -34.80 -1.62
N ARG A 370 -37.68 -34.92 -2.73
CA ARG A 370 -39.13 -35.11 -2.66
C ARG A 370 -39.46 -36.36 -3.45
N LYS A 371 -40.17 -37.26 -2.76
CA LYS A 371 -40.83 -38.45 -3.28
C LYS A 371 -41.72 -38.09 -4.47
#